data_AF-A0A9Q0BUZ7-F1
#
_entry.id   AF-A0A9Q0BUZ7-F1
#
_cell.length_a   1.000
_cell.length_b   1.000
_cell.length_c   1.000
_cell.angle_alpha   90.00
_cell.angle_beta   90.00
_cell.angle_gamma   90.00
#
_symmetry.space_group_name_H-M   'P 1'
#
loop_
_entity.id
_entity.type
_entity.pdbx_description
1 polymer ?
#
loop_
_entity_poly.entity_id
_entity_poly.type
_entity_poly.pdbx_seq_one_letter_code
_entity_poly.pdbx_strand_id
1 'polypeptide(L)'
;MSQHNTQYSFNSKEDYNTTLENMSREFEERWNHQTQSPYTNLENYVTRAVLGNGSFGTVGAIDVKGHPWFVGVDWYGILNQEVAAPYLPTISGAEDLSNFENFQFKDRLNYGNLINGNKDIKEHEWFKDVEWIPLLNQTINAPYVPNISNPEDLSNFDKVSDKPRPKAKTMRHEEAFADF
;
A
#
# COMPACT_ATOMS: atom_id res chain seq x y z
N MET A 1 -38.78 -32.75 -4.59
CA MET A 1 -37.66 -32.38 -5.48
C MET A 1 -36.51 -31.93 -4.59
N SER A 2 -35.57 -32.84 -4.29
CA SER A 2 -34.43 -32.53 -3.42
C SER A 2 -33.41 -31.71 -4.19
N GLN A 3 -33.10 -30.51 -3.69
CA GLN A 3 -31.99 -29.71 -4.17
C GLN A 3 -30.70 -30.24 -3.51
N HIS A 4 -29.81 -30.83 -4.31
CA HIS A 4 -28.47 -31.17 -3.87
C HIS A 4 -27.61 -29.90 -3.92
N ASN A 5 -27.26 -29.37 -2.75
CA ASN A 5 -26.26 -28.33 -2.60
C ASN A 5 -24.88 -29.01 -2.59
N THR A 6 -24.22 -29.08 -3.75
CA THR A 6 -22.88 -29.67 -3.85
C THR A 6 -21.86 -28.65 -3.37
N GLN A 7 -21.37 -28.86 -2.15
CA GLN A 7 -20.32 -28.07 -1.55
C GLN A 7 -19.02 -28.28 -2.35
N TYR A 8 -18.68 -27.33 -3.23
CA TYR A 8 -17.45 -27.38 -4.01
C TYR A 8 -16.26 -27.26 -3.05
N SER A 9 -15.46 -28.31 -2.96
CA SER A 9 -14.24 -28.35 -2.14
C SER A 9 -13.04 -28.22 -3.06
N PHE A 10 -12.24 -27.18 -2.84
CA PHE A 10 -11.03 -26.92 -3.61
C PHE A 10 -9.99 -28.03 -3.40
N ASN A 11 -9.59 -28.71 -4.47
CA ASN A 11 -8.50 -29.68 -4.50
C ASN A 11 -7.22 -28.99 -5.01
N SER A 12 -6.30 -28.71 -4.07
CA SER A 12 -5.06 -27.97 -4.36
C SER A 12 -4.19 -28.50 -5.49
N LYS A 13 -4.31 -29.77 -5.89
CA LYS A 13 -3.47 -30.36 -6.94
C LYS A 13 -4.16 -30.34 -8.30
N GLU A 14 -5.43 -30.72 -8.35
CA GLU A 14 -6.22 -30.76 -9.60
C GLU A 14 -6.68 -29.37 -10.03
N ASP A 15 -7.17 -28.56 -9.08
CA ASP A 15 -7.65 -27.21 -9.38
C ASP A 15 -6.48 -26.27 -9.72
N TYR A 16 -5.29 -26.48 -9.15
CA TYR A 16 -4.11 -25.66 -9.46
C TYR A 16 -3.60 -25.91 -10.89
N ASN A 17 -3.47 -27.17 -11.31
CA ASN A 17 -3.07 -27.49 -12.68
C ASN A 17 -4.10 -26.97 -13.68
N THR A 18 -5.39 -27.17 -13.41
CA THR A 18 -6.48 -26.63 -14.24
C THR A 18 -6.44 -25.11 -14.32
N THR A 19 -6.13 -24.44 -13.20
CA THR A 19 -5.97 -22.98 -13.16
C THR A 19 -4.78 -22.54 -14.02
N LEU A 20 -3.63 -23.20 -13.88
CA LEU A 20 -2.43 -22.88 -14.66
C LEU A 20 -2.63 -23.11 -16.17
N GLU A 21 -3.28 -24.20 -16.56
CA GLU A 21 -3.61 -24.47 -17.96
C GLU A 21 -4.55 -23.41 -18.54
N ASN A 22 -5.56 -23.01 -17.79
CA ASN A 22 -6.48 -21.93 -18.19
C ASN A 22 -5.73 -20.59 -18.31
N MET A 23 -4.85 -20.27 -17.36
CA MET A 23 -4.04 -19.05 -17.39
C MET A 23 -3.05 -19.04 -18.57
N SER A 24 -2.41 -20.18 -18.87
CA SER A 24 -1.52 -20.32 -20.03
C SER A 24 -2.30 -20.09 -21.33
N ARG A 25 -3.43 -20.77 -21.51
CA ARG A 25 -4.27 -20.61 -22.69
C ARG A 25 -4.73 -19.17 -22.88
N GLU A 26 -5.24 -18.54 -21.82
CA GLU A 26 -5.69 -17.14 -21.86
C GLU A 26 -4.53 -16.19 -22.21
N PHE A 27 -3.32 -16.48 -21.70
CA PHE A 27 -2.11 -15.74 -22.04
C PHE A 27 -1.75 -15.92 -23.52
N GLU A 28 -1.65 -17.16 -24.02
CA GLU A 28 -1.32 -17.44 -25.42
C GLU A 28 -2.34 -16.82 -26.39
N GLU A 29 -3.63 -16.88 -26.07
CA GLU A 29 -4.68 -16.28 -26.87
C GLU A 29 -4.51 -14.77 -26.98
N ARG A 30 -4.25 -14.07 -25.85
CA ARG A 30 -4.02 -12.63 -25.82
C ARG A 30 -2.69 -12.22 -26.45
N TRP A 31 -1.65 -13.02 -26.25
CA TRP A 31 -0.32 -12.76 -26.77
C TRP A 31 -0.30 -12.81 -28.30
N ASN A 32 -1.02 -13.77 -28.89
CA ASN A 32 -1.10 -13.93 -30.35
C ASN A 32 -2.17 -13.03 -31.00
N HIS A 33 -3.09 -12.46 -30.23
CA HIS A 33 -4.14 -11.53 -30.69
C HIS A 33 -4.06 -10.19 -29.97
N GLN A 34 -2.94 -9.49 -30.14
CA GLN A 34 -2.76 -8.15 -29.57
C GLN A 34 -3.77 -7.16 -30.20
N THR A 35 -4.62 -6.57 -29.36
CA THR A 35 -5.49 -5.46 -29.75
C THR A 35 -4.77 -4.14 -29.53
N GLN A 36 -4.96 -3.16 -30.42
CA GLN A 36 -4.40 -1.82 -30.22
C GLN A 36 -4.99 -1.19 -28.97
N SER A 37 -4.13 -0.63 -28.12
CA SER A 37 -4.60 0.02 -26.90
C SER A 37 -5.38 1.30 -27.24
N PRO A 38 -6.53 1.56 -26.58
CA PRO A 38 -7.27 2.80 -26.77
C PRO A 38 -6.41 4.01 -26.38
N TYR A 39 -6.68 5.17 -26.98
CA TYR A 39 -5.88 6.40 -26.84
C TYR A 39 -5.64 6.86 -25.38
N THR A 40 -6.54 6.48 -24.46
CA THR A 40 -6.48 6.80 -23.02
C THR A 40 -5.76 5.73 -22.19
N ASN A 41 -5.34 4.61 -22.79
CA ASN A 41 -4.57 3.50 -22.22
C ASN A 41 -5.11 2.85 -20.92
N LEU A 42 -6.30 3.23 -20.41
CA LEU A 42 -6.77 2.79 -19.09
C LEU A 42 -8.26 2.42 -19.00
N GLU A 43 -9.06 2.64 -20.04
CA GLU A 43 -10.52 2.46 -19.97
C GLU A 43 -10.98 1.02 -19.70
N ASN A 44 -10.10 0.01 -19.90
CA ASN A 44 -10.43 -1.41 -19.70
C ASN A 44 -9.45 -2.17 -18.80
N TYR A 45 -8.52 -1.49 -18.13
CA TYR A 45 -7.57 -2.15 -17.24
C TYR A 45 -8.14 -2.26 -15.82
N VAL A 46 -8.19 -3.49 -15.29
CA VAL A 46 -8.39 -3.71 -13.86
C VAL A 46 -7.11 -3.33 -13.14
N THR A 47 -7.17 -2.42 -12.18
CA THR A 47 -6.06 -2.12 -11.27
C THR A 47 -5.63 -3.41 -10.57
N ARG A 48 -4.52 -4.02 -11.01
CA ARG A 48 -4.05 -5.31 -10.47
C ARG A 48 -3.19 -5.18 -9.22
N ALA A 49 -2.51 -4.05 -9.03
CA ALA A 49 -1.68 -3.79 -7.86
C ALA A 49 -1.52 -2.29 -7.60
N VAL A 50 -1.58 -1.91 -6.33
CA VAL A 50 -1.12 -0.60 -5.85
C VAL A 50 0.37 -0.72 -5.56
N LEU A 51 1.20 0.11 -6.23
CA LEU A 51 2.67 0.04 -6.10
C LEU A 51 3.17 0.46 -4.71
N GLY A 52 2.32 1.09 -3.92
CA GLY A 52 2.53 1.33 -2.49
C GLY A 52 1.41 2.18 -1.89
N ASN A 53 1.02 1.88 -0.65
CA ASN A 53 0.20 2.78 0.17
C ASN A 53 1.15 3.60 1.04
N GLY A 54 1.55 4.77 0.54
CA GLY A 54 2.38 5.73 1.29
C GLY A 54 1.55 6.88 1.85
N SER A 55 2.17 7.71 2.69
CA SER A 55 1.60 8.92 3.31
C SER A 55 1.07 9.98 2.32
N PHE A 56 1.24 9.77 1.02
CA PHE A 56 0.87 10.66 -0.08
C PHE A 56 -0.17 10.06 -1.05
N GLY A 57 -0.78 8.91 -0.72
CA GLY A 57 -1.87 8.29 -1.50
C GLY A 57 -1.42 7.17 -2.45
N THR A 58 -2.34 6.74 -3.32
CA THR A 58 -2.14 5.67 -4.31
C THR A 58 -1.39 6.23 -5.52
N VAL A 59 -0.11 5.89 -5.67
CA VAL A 59 0.69 6.33 -6.83
C VAL A 59 0.44 5.38 -7.99
N GLY A 60 -0.17 5.89 -9.06
CA GLY A 60 -0.39 5.16 -10.31
C GLY A 60 0.86 5.19 -11.19
N ALA A 61 0.93 4.29 -12.18
CA ALA A 61 2.03 4.28 -13.14
C ALA A 61 2.14 5.60 -13.94
N ILE A 62 1.03 6.33 -14.09
CA ILE A 62 1.00 7.62 -14.79
C ILE A 62 1.72 8.72 -13.99
N ASP A 63 1.61 8.70 -12.66
CA ASP A 63 2.25 9.67 -11.77
C ASP A 63 3.77 9.50 -11.79
N VAL A 64 4.24 8.24 -11.85
CA VAL A 64 5.66 7.90 -11.99
C VAL A 64 6.21 8.42 -13.32
N LYS A 65 5.51 8.14 -14.43
CA LYS A 65 5.95 8.56 -15.77
C LYS A 65 5.98 10.08 -15.94
N GLY A 66 5.13 10.81 -15.20
CA GLY A 66 5.06 12.28 -15.22
C GLY A 66 6.02 12.99 -14.26
N HIS A 67 6.74 12.27 -13.40
CA HIS A 67 7.58 12.88 -12.37
C HIS A 67 8.85 13.53 -12.98
N PRO A 68 9.32 14.70 -12.46
CA PRO A 68 10.49 15.42 -12.99
C PRO A 68 11.76 14.58 -13.14
N TRP A 69 11.95 13.58 -12.28
CA TRP A 69 13.09 12.68 -12.33
C TRP A 69 13.15 11.83 -13.62
N PHE A 70 12.00 11.52 -14.22
CA PHE A 70 11.90 10.71 -15.44
C PHE A 70 11.69 11.54 -16.72
N VAL A 71 11.93 12.85 -16.66
CA VAL A 71 11.88 13.70 -17.85
C VAL A 71 12.91 13.20 -18.87
N GLY A 72 12.45 13.00 -20.12
CA GLY A 72 13.28 12.53 -21.22
C GLY A 72 13.35 11.00 -21.37
N VAL A 73 12.69 10.24 -20.50
CA VAL A 73 12.56 8.79 -20.66
C VAL A 73 11.58 8.48 -21.79
N ASP A 74 12.06 7.81 -22.83
CA ASP A 74 11.19 7.24 -23.87
C ASP A 74 10.56 5.93 -23.39
N TRP A 75 9.43 6.06 -22.71
CA TRP A 75 8.68 4.92 -22.20
C TRP A 75 8.16 3.98 -23.29
N TYR A 76 7.95 4.47 -24.51
CA TYR A 76 7.46 3.65 -25.61
C TYR A 76 8.60 2.83 -26.23
N GLY A 77 9.76 3.47 -26.45
CA GLY A 77 10.98 2.77 -26.88
C GLY A 77 11.46 1.74 -25.85
N ILE A 78 11.34 2.01 -24.54
CA ILE A 78 11.62 1.01 -23.50
C ILE A 78 10.65 -0.16 -23.57
N LEU A 79 9.34 0.09 -23.73
CA LEU A 79 8.33 -0.97 -23.83
C LEU A 79 8.59 -1.87 -25.05
N ASN A 80 8.98 -1.27 -26.18
CA ASN A 80 9.28 -1.97 -27.42
C ASN A 80 10.70 -2.57 -27.47
N GLN A 81 11.50 -2.41 -26.41
CA GLN A 81 12.90 -2.84 -26.37
C GLN A 81 13.80 -2.20 -27.44
N GLU A 82 13.42 -1.01 -27.92
CA GLU A 82 14.17 -0.22 -28.89
C GLU A 82 15.30 0.58 -28.22
N VAL A 83 15.19 0.83 -26.91
CA VAL A 83 16.20 1.52 -26.11
C VAL A 83 17.18 0.50 -25.56
N ALA A 84 18.46 0.62 -25.96
CA ALA A 84 19.53 -0.19 -25.40
C ALA A 84 19.71 0.09 -23.91
N ALA A 85 19.80 -0.97 -23.09
CA ALA A 85 20.01 -0.83 -21.65
C ALA A 85 21.34 -0.09 -21.39
N PRO A 86 21.34 1.00 -20.60
CA PRO A 86 22.54 1.77 -20.33
C PRO A 86 23.59 0.99 -19.54
N TYR A 87 23.18 -0.06 -18.82
CA TYR A 87 24.06 -0.96 -18.10
C TYR A 87 23.66 -2.42 -18.40
N LEU A 88 24.65 -3.21 -18.82
CA LEU A 88 24.53 -4.65 -19.01
C LEU A 88 25.42 -5.33 -17.97
N PRO A 89 24.85 -5.92 -16.90
CA PRO A 89 25.66 -6.59 -15.89
C PRO A 89 26.37 -7.81 -16.47
N THR A 90 27.62 -8.00 -16.09
CA THR A 90 28.34 -9.24 -16.38
C THR A 90 27.90 -10.31 -15.39
N ILE A 91 27.30 -11.40 -15.88
CA ILE A 91 26.82 -12.51 -15.05
C ILE A 91 27.74 -13.71 -15.29
N SER A 92 28.37 -14.24 -14.23
CA SER A 92 29.29 -15.38 -14.34
C SER A 92 28.60 -16.75 -14.26
N GLY A 93 27.34 -16.82 -13.83
CA GLY A 93 26.56 -18.06 -13.69
C GLY A 93 25.18 -17.84 -13.09
N ALA A 94 24.36 -18.90 -13.03
CA ALA A 94 22.98 -18.82 -12.53
C ALA A 94 22.87 -18.41 -11.04
N GLU A 95 23.94 -18.58 -10.26
CA GLU A 95 24.01 -18.20 -8.84
C GLU A 95 24.88 -16.95 -8.60
N ASP A 96 25.21 -16.18 -9.63
CA ASP A 96 26.04 -14.99 -9.49
C ASP A 96 25.29 -13.84 -8.80
N LEU A 97 25.74 -13.49 -7.59
CA LEU A 97 25.21 -12.41 -6.77
C LEU A 97 26.08 -11.14 -6.79
N SER A 98 27.14 -11.09 -7.60
CA SER A 98 28.13 -10.00 -7.61
C SER A 98 27.56 -8.64 -8.06
N ASN A 99 26.48 -8.65 -8.85
CA ASN A 99 25.80 -7.44 -9.34
C ASN A 99 24.81 -6.85 -8.32
N PHE A 100 24.62 -7.49 -7.16
CA PHE A 100 23.78 -6.96 -6.09
C PHE A 100 24.65 -6.22 -5.06
N GLU A 101 24.15 -5.09 -4.54
CA GLU A 101 24.81 -4.40 -3.43
C GLU A 101 24.95 -5.35 -2.25
N ASN A 102 26.13 -5.42 -1.64
CA ASN A 102 26.31 -6.09 -0.36
C ASN A 102 25.67 -5.20 0.71
N PHE A 103 24.35 -5.33 0.89
CA PHE A 103 23.59 -4.59 1.89
C PHE A 103 24.14 -4.91 3.28
N GLN A 104 25.06 -4.08 3.77
CA GLN A 104 25.37 -4.02 5.18
C GLN A 104 24.08 -3.53 5.85
N PHE A 105 23.39 -4.43 6.53
CA PHE A 105 22.03 -4.30 7.09
C PHE A 105 21.82 -3.13 8.09
N LYS A 106 22.73 -2.16 8.22
CA LYS A 106 22.65 -1.15 9.29
C LYS A 106 21.91 0.13 8.93
N ASP A 107 21.91 0.57 7.66
CA ASP A 107 21.55 1.97 7.38
C ASP A 107 20.12 2.19 6.85
N ARG A 108 19.34 1.12 6.64
CA ARG A 108 17.93 1.19 6.15
C ARG A 108 16.98 0.23 6.88
N LEU A 109 17.16 0.08 8.19
CA LEU A 109 16.23 -0.73 8.98
C LEU A 109 15.01 0.12 9.35
N ASN A 110 13.93 -0.07 8.59
CA ASN A 110 12.61 0.42 9.00
C ASN A 110 12.10 -0.47 10.13
N TYR A 111 12.46 -0.15 11.37
CA TYR A 111 11.93 -0.81 12.56
C TYR A 111 10.39 -0.83 12.51
N GLY A 112 9.77 -1.97 12.81
CA GLY A 112 8.35 -2.22 12.57
C GLY A 112 8.06 -2.98 11.27
N ASN A 113 8.97 -2.98 10.29
CA ASN A 113 8.85 -3.70 9.01
C ASN A 113 9.94 -4.77 8.80
N LEU A 114 10.66 -5.13 9.86
CA LEU A 114 11.64 -6.22 9.84
C LEU A 114 10.97 -7.54 10.28
N ILE A 115 11.74 -8.62 10.31
CA ILE A 115 11.24 -9.96 10.67
C ILE A 115 10.58 -10.02 12.06
N ASN A 116 11.07 -9.24 13.03
CA ASN A 116 10.46 -9.20 14.36
C ASN A 116 9.36 -8.11 14.49
N GLY A 117 9.07 -7.37 13.41
CA GLY A 117 8.00 -6.37 13.34
C GLY A 117 8.10 -5.33 14.46
N ASN A 118 7.02 -5.18 15.24
CA ASN A 118 6.96 -4.21 16.33
C ASN A 118 7.91 -4.54 17.52
N LYS A 119 8.41 -5.77 17.60
CA LYS A 119 9.29 -6.21 18.68
C LYS A 119 10.61 -5.46 18.64
N ASP A 120 11.14 -5.21 17.44
CA ASP A 120 12.38 -4.44 17.27
C ASP A 120 12.24 -3.00 17.81
N ILE A 121 11.03 -2.43 17.81
CA ILE A 121 10.76 -1.12 18.41
C ILE A 121 10.68 -1.27 19.94
N LYS A 122 9.92 -2.25 20.44
CA LYS A 122 9.70 -2.44 21.89
C LYS A 122 10.96 -2.80 22.66
N GLU A 123 11.90 -3.51 22.03
CA GLU A 123 13.16 -3.96 22.62
C GLU A 123 14.33 -2.99 22.36
N HIS A 124 14.08 -1.87 21.68
CA HIS A 124 15.11 -0.86 21.42
C HIS A 124 15.55 -0.15 22.71
N GLU A 125 16.85 0.18 22.81
CA GLU A 125 17.48 0.80 24.00
C GLU A 125 16.74 2.06 24.50
N TRP A 126 16.20 2.86 23.57
CA TRP A 126 15.43 4.06 23.90
C TRP A 126 14.16 3.78 24.73
N PHE A 127 13.57 2.59 24.57
CA PHE A 127 12.34 2.17 25.25
C PHE A 127 12.56 1.17 26.38
N LYS A 128 13.82 0.93 26.80
CA LYS A 128 14.14 -0.10 27.80
C LYS A 128 13.41 0.06 29.13
N ASP A 129 13.10 1.31 29.50
CA ASP A 129 12.43 1.66 30.75
C ASP A 129 10.89 1.73 30.60
N VAL A 130 10.36 1.46 29.40
CA VAL A 130 8.92 1.49 29.13
C VAL A 130 8.27 0.16 29.48
N GLU A 131 7.42 0.18 30.50
CA GLU A 131 6.58 -0.95 30.87
C GLU A 131 5.32 -1.01 30.00
N TRP A 132 5.39 -1.72 28.87
CA TRP A 132 4.32 -1.77 27.87
C TRP A 132 2.95 -2.29 28.37
N ILE A 133 2.94 -3.25 29.30
CA ILE A 133 1.69 -3.85 29.82
C ILE A 133 0.96 -2.88 30.78
N PRO A 134 1.61 -2.32 31.81
CA PRO A 134 1.03 -1.24 32.62
C PRO A 134 0.60 -0.01 31.80
N LEU A 135 1.37 0.36 30.77
CA LEU A 135 1.03 1.48 29.89
C LEU A 135 -0.28 1.21 29.13
N LEU A 136 -0.42 0.01 28.55
CA LEU A 136 -1.63 -0.41 27.85
C LEU A 136 -2.85 -0.46 28.79
N ASN A 137 -2.65 -0.94 30.01
CA ASN A 137 -3.69 -1.03 31.03
C ASN A 137 -3.98 0.30 31.74
N GLN A 138 -3.33 1.40 31.32
CA GLN A 138 -3.47 2.74 31.90
C GLN A 138 -3.20 2.78 33.43
N THR A 139 -2.31 1.91 33.92
CA THR A 139 -1.95 1.86 35.36
C THR A 139 -0.71 2.66 35.69
N ILE A 140 0.00 3.18 34.69
CA ILE A 140 1.13 4.09 34.88
C ILE A 140 0.60 5.50 35.15
N ASN A 141 1.15 6.16 36.17
CA ASN A 141 0.83 7.56 36.44
C ASN A 141 1.39 8.46 35.33
N ALA A 142 0.52 9.27 34.71
CA ALA A 142 0.94 10.25 33.73
C ALA A 142 1.86 11.29 34.38
N PRO A 143 2.92 11.75 33.69
CA PRO A 143 3.84 12.76 34.22
C PRO A 143 3.15 14.12 34.43
N TYR A 144 2.06 14.38 33.73
CA TYR A 144 1.24 15.57 33.88
C TYR A 144 -0.24 15.18 33.86
N VAL A 145 -0.97 15.67 34.86
CA VAL A 145 -2.44 15.57 34.93
C VAL A 145 -2.97 17.00 34.88
N PRO A 146 -3.75 17.37 33.85
CA PRO A 146 -4.32 18.71 33.75
C PRO A 146 -5.35 18.96 34.86
N ASN A 147 -5.42 20.20 35.32
CA ASN A 147 -6.45 20.60 36.28
C ASN A 147 -7.80 20.73 35.56
N ILE A 148 -8.80 19.99 36.05
CA ILE A 148 -10.16 20.00 35.54
C ILE A 148 -11.08 20.20 36.73
N SER A 149 -11.86 21.27 36.72
CA SER A 149 -12.76 21.62 37.81
C SER A 149 -14.09 20.86 37.75
N ASN A 150 -14.58 20.59 36.54
CA ASN A 150 -15.85 19.90 36.29
C ASN A 150 -15.89 19.31 34.86
N PRO A 151 -16.86 18.44 34.53
CA PRO A 151 -16.94 17.81 33.19
C PRO A 151 -17.13 18.77 32.01
N GLU A 152 -17.58 20.00 32.26
CA GLU A 152 -17.79 21.06 31.26
C GLU A 152 -16.65 22.09 31.24
N ASP A 153 -15.54 21.82 31.95
CA ASP A 153 -14.41 22.75 32.06
C ASP A 153 -13.68 22.92 30.73
N LEU A 154 -13.76 24.13 30.16
CA LEU A 154 -13.10 24.51 28.91
C LEU A 154 -11.81 25.31 29.14
N SER A 155 -11.30 25.41 30.37
CA SER A 155 -10.13 26.25 30.70
C SER A 155 -8.82 25.78 30.06
N ASN A 156 -8.70 24.50 29.73
CA ASN A 156 -7.55 23.93 29.03
C ASN A 156 -7.62 24.09 27.49
N PHE A 157 -8.63 24.78 26.96
CA PHE A 157 -8.81 25.05 25.53
C PHE A 157 -8.65 26.54 25.22
N ASP A 158 -8.25 26.84 23.98
CA ASP A 158 -8.21 28.20 23.48
C ASP A 158 -9.61 28.80 23.32
N LYS A 159 -9.74 30.10 23.59
CA LYS A 159 -10.98 30.84 23.35
C LYS A 159 -11.16 31.08 21.85
N VAL A 160 -11.98 30.26 21.21
CA VAL A 160 -12.37 30.45 19.81
C VAL A 160 -13.57 31.41 19.74
N SER A 161 -13.52 32.39 18.84
CA SER A 161 -14.64 33.30 18.61
C SER A 161 -15.85 32.54 18.07
N ASP A 162 -17.02 32.74 18.65
CA ASP A 162 -18.28 32.21 18.11
C ASP A 162 -18.62 32.90 16.79
N LYS A 163 -18.16 32.31 15.68
CA LYS A 163 -18.67 32.65 14.36
C LYS A 163 -19.99 31.89 14.18
N PRO A 164 -21.09 32.56 13.78
CA PRO A 164 -22.35 31.88 13.55
C PRO A 164 -22.14 30.80 12.49
N ARG A 165 -22.42 29.54 12.84
CA ARG A 165 -22.37 28.44 11.89
C ARG A 165 -23.54 28.59 10.92
N PRO A 166 -23.30 28.74 9.61
CA PRO A 166 -24.38 28.85 8.63
C PRO A 166 -25.15 27.53 8.60
N LYS A 167 -26.46 27.59 8.86
CA LYS A 167 -27.35 26.44 8.67
C LYS A 167 -27.75 26.36 7.20
N ALA A 168 -27.45 25.23 6.56
CA ALA A 168 -27.92 24.98 5.20
C ALA A 168 -29.44 24.79 5.20
N LYS A 169 -30.13 25.36 4.21
CA LYS A 169 -31.58 25.16 4.00
C LYS A 169 -31.90 23.90 3.20
N THR A 170 -30.90 23.30 2.58
CA THR A 170 -31.02 22.13 1.71
C THR A 170 -29.97 21.10 2.08
N MET A 171 -30.32 19.83 1.92
CA MET A 171 -29.37 18.72 2.04
C MET A 171 -28.46 18.75 0.81
N ARG A 172 -27.16 18.95 1.01
CA ARG A 172 -26.20 19.21 -0.10
C ARG A 172 -25.44 17.98 -0.57
N HIS A 173 -25.29 16.97 0.29
CA HIS A 173 -24.37 15.85 0.08
C HIS A 173 -24.95 14.53 0.57
N GLU A 174 -26.24 14.29 0.34
CA GLU A 174 -26.94 13.09 0.81
C GLU A 174 -26.26 11.79 0.35
N GLU A 175 -25.97 11.68 -0.95
CA GLU A 175 -25.34 10.48 -1.51
C GLU A 175 -23.91 10.27 -0.97
N ALA A 176 -23.15 11.35 -0.75
CA ALA A 176 -21.76 11.26 -0.30
C ALA A 176 -21.62 10.88 1.19
N PHE A 177 -22.66 11.10 1.98
CA PHE A 177 -22.71 10.78 3.41
C PHE A 177 -23.81 9.77 3.73
N ALA A 178 -24.27 8.99 2.74
CA ALA A 178 -25.35 8.03 2.92
C ALA A 178 -25.03 6.94 3.97
N ASP A 179 -23.74 6.61 4.10
CA ASP A 179 -23.21 5.57 5.00
C ASP A 179 -22.41 6.12 6.19
N PHE A 180 -22.48 7.44 6.46
CA PHE A 180 -21.79 8.09 7.59
C PHE A 180 -22.65 8.06 8.87
#